data_AF-A0A179HZB6-F1
#
_entry.id   AF-A0A179HZB6-F1
#
_cell.length_a   1.000
_cell.length_b   1.000
_cell.length_c   1.000
_cell.angle_alpha   90.00
_cell.angle_beta   90.00
_cell.angle_gamma   90.00
#
_symmetry.space_group_name_H-M   'P 1'
#
loop_
_entity.id
_entity.type
_entity.pdbx_description
1 polymer ?
#
loop_
_entity_poly.entity_id
_entity_poly.type
_entity_poly.pdbx_seq_one_letter_code
_entity_poly.pdbx_strand_id
1 'polypeptide(L)'
;MGRELQKKKRRSGRQPIRQSNKTKKILNPRGNNIIADNWDKKSTLSQNYRRLGLVSRLRAPTGGHEEWGGIVDARHDDGMTDVVRGLVEQARNPAPKRARHLSEREAEWLHKLVARHGDDTRAMARDARLNPMQQTAADIARRLKKLNG
;
A
#
# COMPACT_ATOMS: atom_id res chain seq x y z
N MET A 1 -5.79 46.22 24.32
CA MET A 1 -4.39 45.75 24.51
C MET A 1 -4.04 44.70 23.46
N GLY A 2 -3.30 45.07 22.39
CA GLY A 2 -2.97 44.16 21.29
C GLY A 2 -1.79 43.23 21.59
N ARG A 3 -1.77 42.03 20.96
CA ARG A 3 -0.69 41.03 21.10
C ARG A 3 0.70 41.65 20.86
N GLU A 4 1.58 41.57 21.86
CA GLU A 4 2.97 42.07 21.81
C GLU A 4 3.76 41.51 20.62
N LEU A 5 3.51 40.26 20.24
CA LEU A 5 4.14 39.63 19.06
C LEU A 5 3.78 40.33 17.74
N GLN A 6 2.56 40.83 17.59
CA GLN A 6 2.15 41.58 16.41
C GLN A 6 2.82 42.95 16.37
N LYS A 7 2.98 43.60 17.54
CA LYS A 7 3.70 44.88 17.65
C LYS A 7 5.17 44.73 17.30
N LYS A 8 5.85 43.69 17.82
CA LYS A 8 7.25 43.36 17.48
C LYS A 8 7.41 43.05 15.99
N LYS A 9 6.47 42.30 15.39
CA LYS A 9 6.45 42.04 13.94
C LYS A 9 6.36 43.33 13.12
N ARG A 10 5.47 44.26 13.50
CA ARG A 10 5.31 45.57 12.82
C ARG A 10 6.56 46.46 12.95
N ARG A 11 7.21 46.47 14.12
CA ARG A 11 8.46 47.24 14.36
C ARG A 11 9.65 46.73 13.56
N SER A 12 9.68 45.44 13.23
CA SER A 12 10.84 44.81 12.58
C SER A 12 11.08 45.22 11.12
N GLY A 13 10.19 46.00 10.48
CA GLY A 13 10.37 46.51 9.09
C GLY A 13 10.38 45.44 7.99
N ARG A 14 10.31 44.15 8.34
CA ARG A 14 10.33 43.02 7.41
C ARG A 14 9.02 42.95 6.63
N GLN A 15 9.13 42.86 5.31
CA GLN A 15 7.96 42.67 4.45
C GLN A 15 7.29 41.32 4.75
N PRO A 16 5.97 41.28 4.96
CA PRO A 16 5.28 40.03 5.22
C PRO A 16 5.22 39.18 3.95
N ILE A 17 5.78 37.97 4.00
CA ILE A 17 5.59 36.96 2.95
C ILE A 17 4.10 36.61 2.93
N ARG A 18 3.40 37.00 1.86
CA ARG A 18 2.00 36.63 1.62
C ARG A 18 1.98 35.50 0.60
N GLN A 19 1.54 34.33 1.02
CA GLN A 19 1.24 33.24 0.09
C GLN A 19 -0.18 33.39 -0.42
N SER A 20 -0.42 33.08 -1.69
CA SER A 20 -1.76 33.08 -2.25
C SER A 20 -2.57 31.93 -1.65
N ASN A 21 -3.71 32.22 -1.02
CA ASN A 21 -4.65 31.21 -0.53
C ASN A 21 -5.51 30.59 -1.65
N LYS A 22 -5.01 30.57 -2.89
CA LYS A 22 -5.74 29.93 -4.00
C LYS A 22 -5.74 28.42 -3.77
N THR A 23 -6.93 27.83 -3.69
CA THR A 23 -7.07 26.39 -3.69
C THR A 23 -6.51 25.85 -5.01
N LYS A 24 -5.40 25.13 -4.93
CA LYS A 24 -4.81 24.49 -6.11
C LYS A 24 -5.74 23.35 -6.53
N LYS A 25 -6.31 23.42 -7.73
CA LYS A 25 -6.97 22.25 -8.33
C LYS A 25 -5.91 21.15 -8.44
N ILE A 26 -6.19 19.99 -7.85
CA ILE A 26 -5.33 18.82 -8.00
C ILE A 26 -5.37 18.45 -9.48
N LEU A 27 -4.24 18.66 -10.17
CA LEU A 27 -4.20 18.58 -11.62
C LEU A 27 -4.28 17.12 -12.11
N ASN A 28 -3.62 16.21 -11.38
CA ASN A 28 -3.57 14.79 -11.67
C ASN A 28 -3.90 13.98 -10.41
N PRO A 29 -4.63 12.85 -10.53
CA PRO A 29 -4.81 11.93 -9.43
C PRO A 29 -3.45 11.38 -8.96
N ARG A 30 -3.27 11.24 -7.65
CA ARG A 30 -2.05 10.68 -7.07
C ARG A 30 -2.25 9.19 -6.79
N GLY A 31 -1.23 8.39 -7.02
CA GLY A 31 -1.18 6.97 -6.61
C GLY A 31 -0.99 5.99 -7.77
N ASN A 32 -1.79 6.10 -8.84
CA ASN A 32 -1.70 5.20 -9.99
C ASN A 32 -1.27 5.94 -11.27
N ASN A 33 -0.16 5.50 -11.86
CA ASN A 33 0.39 6.06 -13.09
C ASN A 33 -0.55 5.86 -14.28
N ILE A 34 -1.18 4.68 -14.42
CA ILE A 34 -2.08 4.36 -15.53
C ILE A 34 -3.24 5.37 -15.61
N ILE A 35 -3.81 5.73 -14.46
CA ILE A 35 -4.91 6.70 -14.37
C ILE A 35 -4.38 8.12 -14.59
N ALA A 36 -3.20 8.45 -14.05
CA ALA A 36 -2.61 9.78 -14.16
C ALA A 36 -2.23 10.14 -15.60
N ASP A 37 -1.72 9.18 -16.38
CA ASP A 37 -1.34 9.37 -17.78
C ASP A 37 -2.55 9.62 -18.69
N ASN A 38 -3.68 8.98 -18.35
CA ASN A 38 -4.94 9.11 -19.10
C ASN A 38 -5.89 10.20 -18.54
N TRP A 39 -5.39 11.09 -17.68
CA TRP A 39 -6.20 12.11 -17.02
C TRP A 39 -6.33 13.40 -17.83
N ASP A 40 -7.54 13.76 -18.27
CA ASP A 40 -7.79 15.06 -18.89
C ASP A 40 -8.02 16.14 -17.83
N LYS A 41 -7.17 17.16 -17.84
CA LYS A 41 -7.17 18.29 -16.89
C LYS A 41 -8.33 19.26 -17.11
N LYS A 42 -8.94 19.25 -18.29
CA LYS A 42 -10.07 20.12 -18.64
C LYS A 42 -11.42 19.51 -18.25
N SER A 43 -11.47 18.19 -18.18
CA SER A 43 -12.66 17.43 -17.81
C SER A 43 -12.89 17.40 -16.30
N THR A 44 -14.15 17.24 -15.89
CA THR A 44 -14.51 17.05 -14.48
C THR A 44 -14.11 15.65 -13.99
N LEU A 45 -14.01 15.46 -12.67
CA LEU A 45 -13.74 14.15 -12.07
C LEU A 45 -14.71 13.08 -12.61
N SER A 46 -16.01 13.35 -12.60
CA SER A 46 -17.01 12.40 -13.07
C SER A 46 -16.94 12.12 -14.57
N GLN A 47 -16.53 13.09 -15.40
CA GLN A 47 -16.34 12.88 -16.84
C GLN A 47 -15.10 12.02 -17.13
N ASN A 48 -13.98 12.27 -16.43
CA ASN A 48 -12.77 11.47 -16.58
C ASN A 48 -13.00 10.02 -16.17
N TYR A 49 -13.56 9.76 -14.99
CA TYR A 49 -13.82 8.39 -14.57
C TYR A 49 -14.73 7.66 -15.56
N ARG A 50 -15.81 8.31 -16.04
CA ARG A 50 -16.67 7.74 -17.09
C ARG A 50 -15.90 7.40 -18.37
N ARG A 51 -15.06 8.32 -18.87
CA ARG A 51 -14.21 8.09 -20.05
C ARG A 51 -13.25 6.92 -19.86
N LEU A 52 -12.69 6.79 -18.65
CA LEU A 52 -11.79 5.69 -18.31
C LEU A 52 -12.52 4.36 -18.11
N GLY A 53 -13.86 4.31 -18.15
CA GLY A 53 -14.63 3.10 -17.83
C GLY A 53 -14.69 2.79 -16.33
N LEU A 54 -14.46 3.79 -15.48
CA LEU A 54 -14.48 3.71 -14.03
C LEU A 54 -15.69 4.45 -13.44
N VAL A 55 -16.11 4.03 -12.26
CA VAL A 55 -17.21 4.67 -11.54
C VAL A 55 -16.67 5.77 -10.64
N SER A 56 -17.25 6.98 -10.70
CA SER A 56 -16.86 8.10 -9.84
C SER A 56 -17.55 8.09 -8.46
N ARG A 57 -18.75 7.52 -8.36
CA ARG A 57 -19.52 7.36 -7.12
C ARG A 57 -20.30 6.05 -7.13
N LEU A 58 -20.30 5.34 -6.01
CA LEU A 58 -20.97 4.05 -5.86
C LEU A 58 -22.50 4.14 -5.75
N ARG A 59 -23.02 5.26 -5.23
CA ARG A 59 -24.47 5.50 -5.07
C ARG A 59 -24.97 6.45 -6.14
N ALA A 60 -26.28 6.42 -6.38
CA ALA A 60 -26.94 7.36 -7.29
C ALA A 60 -26.58 8.81 -6.91
N PRO A 61 -26.18 9.65 -7.88
CA PRO A 61 -25.87 11.05 -7.61
C PRO A 61 -27.15 11.79 -7.23
N THR A 62 -27.06 12.67 -6.23
CA THR A 62 -28.12 13.61 -5.90
C THR A 62 -28.12 14.77 -6.90
N GLY A 63 -29.29 15.10 -7.45
CA GLY A 63 -29.49 16.20 -8.40
C GLY A 63 -29.32 15.79 -9.87
N GLY A 64 -29.41 16.77 -10.76
CA GLY A 64 -29.19 16.56 -12.20
C GLY A 64 -27.73 16.24 -12.49
N HIS A 65 -27.51 15.19 -13.28
CA HIS A 65 -26.19 14.86 -13.80
C HIS A 65 -26.20 15.12 -15.31
N GLU A 66 -25.07 15.57 -15.85
CA GLU A 66 -24.89 15.69 -17.30
C GLU A 66 -25.07 14.29 -17.93
N GLU A 67 -26.21 14.11 -18.59
CA GLU A 67 -26.47 12.96 -19.43
C GLU A 67 -25.49 13.03 -20.59
N TRP A 68 -24.60 12.04 -20.63
CA TRP A 68 -23.60 11.98 -21.65
C TRP A 68 -24.18 11.17 -22.81
N GLY A 69 -24.29 11.82 -23.98
CA GLY A 69 -24.93 11.27 -25.17
C GLY A 69 -24.12 10.17 -25.85
N GLY A 70 -23.95 9.03 -25.16
CA GLY A 70 -23.46 7.76 -25.69
C GLY A 70 -22.03 7.74 -26.25
N ILE A 71 -21.27 6.70 -25.92
CA ILE A 71 -20.26 6.20 -26.86
C ILE A 71 -21.11 5.74 -28.05
N VAL A 72 -20.81 6.24 -29.26
CA VAL A 72 -21.28 5.59 -30.48
C VAL A 72 -20.91 4.12 -30.35
N ASP A 73 -21.93 3.27 -30.30
CA ASP A 73 -21.83 1.82 -30.23
C ASP A 73 -21.06 1.32 -31.46
N ALA A 74 -19.74 1.37 -31.37
CA ALA A 74 -18.83 0.79 -32.33
C ALA A 74 -18.53 -0.63 -31.87
N ARG A 75 -19.58 -1.46 -31.89
CA ARG A 75 -19.54 -2.89 -32.25
C ARG A 75 -18.16 -3.52 -32.08
N HIS A 76 -17.73 -3.84 -30.87
CA HIS A 76 -16.67 -4.82 -30.59
C HIS A 76 -16.88 -5.32 -29.16
N ASP A 77 -16.90 -6.64 -29.02
CA ASP A 77 -17.05 -7.40 -27.78
C ASP A 77 -16.16 -6.88 -26.63
N ASP A 78 -16.69 -7.00 -25.40
CA ASP A 78 -16.07 -6.67 -24.10
C ASP A 78 -15.85 -5.18 -23.77
N GLY A 79 -16.84 -4.55 -23.12
CA GLY A 79 -16.88 -3.12 -22.71
C GLY A 79 -15.82 -2.60 -21.72
N MET A 80 -14.58 -3.09 -21.79
CA MET A 80 -13.45 -2.71 -20.94
C MET A 80 -12.47 -1.84 -21.72
N THR A 81 -12.33 -0.58 -21.30
CA THR A 81 -11.32 0.35 -21.84
C THR A 81 -9.91 -0.19 -21.64
N ASP A 82 -8.96 0.25 -22.47
CA ASP A 82 -7.53 -0.13 -22.38
C ASP A 82 -6.96 0.14 -20.98
N VAL A 83 -7.42 1.22 -20.35
CA VAL A 83 -7.09 1.60 -18.97
C VAL A 83 -7.60 0.55 -17.98
N VAL A 84 -8.86 0.13 -18.09
CA VAL A 84 -9.43 -0.89 -17.20
C VAL A 84 -8.70 -2.22 -17.38
N ARG A 85 -8.36 -2.61 -18.61
CA ARG A 85 -7.56 -3.83 -18.85
C ARG A 85 -6.21 -3.77 -18.15
N GLY A 86 -5.47 -2.66 -18.27
CA GLY A 86 -4.20 -2.47 -17.57
C GLY A 86 -4.32 -2.46 -16.04
N LEU A 87 -5.40 -1.88 -15.50
CA LEU A 87 -5.67 -1.89 -14.06
C LEU A 87 -5.98 -3.29 -13.54
N VAL A 88 -6.74 -4.09 -14.29
CA VAL A 88 -7.05 -5.49 -13.94
C VAL A 88 -5.78 -6.33 -13.98
N GLU A 89 -4.92 -6.15 -14.98
CA GLU A 89 -3.63 -6.81 -15.06
C GLU A 89 -2.74 -6.46 -13.87
N GLN A 90 -2.62 -5.17 -13.53
CA GLN A 90 -1.85 -4.72 -12.38
C GLN A 90 -2.40 -5.31 -11.06
N ALA A 91 -3.72 -5.38 -10.91
CA ALA A 91 -4.35 -5.98 -9.72
C ALA A 91 -4.12 -7.50 -9.63
N ARG A 92 -4.02 -8.19 -10.77
CA ARG A 92 -3.70 -9.62 -10.85
C ARG A 92 -2.24 -9.94 -10.56
N ASN A 93 -1.36 -8.95 -10.47
CA ASN A 93 0.06 -9.12 -10.18
C ASN A 93 0.33 -8.95 -8.67
N PRO A 94 0.24 -10.01 -7.84
CA PRO A 94 0.56 -9.91 -6.42
C PRO A 94 2.06 -9.65 -6.25
N ALA A 95 2.39 -8.78 -5.29
CA ALA A 95 3.79 -8.62 -4.89
C ALA A 95 4.38 -9.99 -4.50
N PRO A 96 5.64 -10.27 -4.87
CA PRO A 96 6.28 -11.54 -4.55
C PRO A 96 6.29 -11.72 -3.02
N LYS A 97 5.76 -12.86 -2.55
CA LYS A 97 5.77 -13.20 -1.12
C LYS A 97 7.23 -13.37 -0.69
N ARG A 98 7.68 -12.50 0.21
CA ARG A 98 9.00 -12.65 0.83
C ARG A 98 9.00 -13.90 1.71
N ALA A 99 9.86 -14.86 1.40
CA ALA A 99 10.11 -16.00 2.29
C ALA A 99 10.63 -15.46 3.63
N ARG A 100 10.02 -15.91 4.73
CA ARG A 100 10.49 -15.57 6.07
C ARG A 100 11.58 -16.56 6.42
N HIS A 101 12.81 -16.10 6.61
CA HIS A 101 13.91 -16.96 7.08
C HIS A 101 13.98 -16.97 8.61
N LEU A 102 14.78 -17.89 9.17
CA LEU A 102 15.15 -17.87 10.58
C LEU A 102 16.30 -16.86 10.78
N SER A 103 16.46 -16.33 12.00
CA SER A 103 17.66 -15.54 12.29
C SER A 103 18.91 -16.44 12.38
N GLU A 104 20.09 -15.89 12.09
CA GLU A 104 21.36 -16.65 12.15
C GLU A 104 21.58 -17.29 13.54
N ARG A 105 21.32 -16.53 14.61
CA ARG A 105 21.44 -17.03 15.99
C ARG A 105 20.45 -18.15 16.30
N GLU A 106 19.24 -18.10 15.77
CA GLU A 106 18.27 -19.20 15.92
C GLU A 106 18.73 -20.45 15.15
N ALA A 107 19.31 -20.27 13.96
CA ALA A 107 19.86 -21.39 13.19
C ALA A 107 21.02 -22.06 13.94
N GLU A 108 21.97 -21.28 14.46
CA GLU A 108 23.07 -21.79 15.29
C GLU A 108 22.57 -22.52 16.54
N TRP A 109 21.55 -21.98 17.20
CA TRP A 109 20.94 -22.59 18.37
C TRP A 109 20.33 -23.97 18.04
N LEU A 110 19.62 -24.06 16.92
CA LEU A 110 19.08 -25.34 16.43
C LEU A 110 20.18 -26.31 16.01
N HIS A 111 21.24 -25.84 15.33
CA HIS A 111 22.38 -26.68 14.98
C HIS A 111 23.05 -27.29 16.22
N LYS A 112 23.20 -26.52 17.30
CA LYS A 112 23.71 -27.03 18.59
C LYS A 112 22.81 -28.08 19.21
N LEU A 113 21.48 -27.91 19.12
CA LEU A 113 20.52 -28.90 19.61
C LEU A 113 20.56 -30.19 18.79
N VAL A 114 20.57 -30.08 17.46
CA VAL A 114 20.67 -31.22 16.54
C VAL A 114 21.98 -31.97 16.71
N ALA A 115 23.10 -31.26 16.87
CA ALA A 115 24.41 -31.87 17.11
C ALA A 115 24.45 -32.71 18.39
N ARG A 116 23.65 -32.36 19.41
CA ARG A 116 23.62 -33.07 20.70
C ARG A 116 22.56 -34.18 20.76
N HIS A 117 21.38 -33.95 20.21
CA HIS A 117 20.20 -34.82 20.39
C HIS A 117 19.72 -35.48 19.09
N GLY A 118 20.36 -35.22 17.95
CA GLY A 118 19.95 -35.73 16.65
C GLY A 118 18.57 -35.19 16.25
N ASP A 119 17.62 -36.09 16.02
CA ASP A 119 16.24 -35.75 15.61
C ASP A 119 15.22 -35.79 16.77
N ASP A 120 15.65 -36.12 17.99
CA ASP A 120 14.72 -36.23 19.12
C ASP A 120 14.37 -34.85 19.71
N THR A 121 13.29 -34.27 19.20
CA THR A 121 12.76 -32.98 19.66
C THR A 121 12.27 -33.00 21.11
N ARG A 122 11.90 -34.16 21.68
CA ARG A 122 11.53 -34.26 23.10
C ARG A 122 12.76 -34.19 23.99
N ALA A 123 13.87 -34.79 23.57
CA ALA A 123 15.16 -34.66 24.26
C ALA A 123 15.68 -33.22 24.20
N MET A 124 15.59 -32.56 23.04
CA MET A 124 15.96 -31.15 22.88
C MET A 124 15.17 -30.22 23.79
N ALA A 125 13.86 -30.42 23.91
CA ALA A 125 13.01 -29.60 24.76
C ALA A 125 13.37 -29.72 26.25
N ARG A 126 13.82 -30.92 26.69
CA ARG A 126 14.22 -31.20 28.08
C ARG A 126 15.64 -30.75 28.41
N ASP A 127 16.46 -30.36 27.44
CA ASP A 127 17.83 -29.91 27.67
C ASP A 127 17.87 -28.50 28.27
N ALA A 128 17.87 -28.40 29.60
CA ALA A 128 17.91 -27.10 30.29
C ALA A 128 19.15 -26.25 29.98
N ARG A 129 20.24 -26.85 29.48
CA ARG A 129 21.47 -26.11 29.16
C ARG A 129 21.40 -25.48 27.78
N LEU A 130 21.03 -26.28 26.77
CA LEU A 130 20.94 -25.78 25.39
C LEU A 130 19.60 -25.12 25.11
N ASN A 131 18.51 -25.44 25.82
CA ASN A 131 17.20 -24.81 25.72
C ASN A 131 16.89 -23.95 26.96
N PRO A 132 17.65 -22.85 27.21
CA PRO A 132 17.45 -22.02 28.40
C PRO A 132 16.07 -21.34 28.41
N MET A 133 15.48 -21.15 27.22
CA MET A 133 14.16 -20.55 27.06
C MET A 133 13.01 -21.56 27.16
N GLN A 134 13.31 -22.83 27.48
CA GLN A 134 12.31 -23.89 27.66
C GLN A 134 11.29 -23.98 26.51
N GLN A 135 11.78 -23.82 25.27
CA GLN A 135 10.96 -23.95 24.06
C GLN A 135 10.35 -25.36 23.98
N THR A 136 9.10 -25.45 23.54
CA THR A 136 8.40 -26.73 23.47
C THR A 136 8.97 -27.60 22.34
N ALA A 137 8.81 -28.93 22.46
CA ALA A 137 9.23 -29.86 21.41
C ALA A 137 8.57 -29.55 20.05
N ALA A 138 7.29 -29.13 20.08
CA ALA A 138 6.56 -28.72 18.89
C ALA A 138 7.12 -27.44 18.26
N ASP A 139 7.54 -26.46 19.06
CA ASP A 139 8.17 -25.23 18.56
C ASP A 139 9.52 -25.50 17.91
N ILE A 140 10.34 -26.33 18.56
CA ILE A 140 11.63 -26.76 18.02
C ILE A 140 11.43 -27.51 16.69
N ALA A 141 10.47 -28.43 16.63
CA ALA A 141 10.12 -29.15 15.40
C ALA A 141 9.69 -28.21 14.25
N ARG A 142 8.85 -27.21 14.55
CA ARG A 142 8.43 -26.20 13.55
C ARG A 142 9.60 -25.39 13.02
N ARG A 143 10.53 -25.00 13.90
CA ARG A 143 11.72 -24.23 13.50
C ARG A 143 12.71 -25.08 12.69
N LEU A 144 12.92 -26.35 13.06
CA LEU A 144 13.73 -27.29 12.27
C LEU A 144 13.14 -27.51 10.87
N LYS A 145 11.82 -27.66 10.76
CA LYS A 145 11.15 -27.76 9.46
C LYS A 145 11.38 -26.52 8.59
N LYS A 146 11.43 -25.33 9.20
CA LYS A 146 11.72 -24.05 8.54
C LYS A 146 13.21 -23.82 8.25
N LEU A 147 14.10 -24.53 8.93
CA LEU A 147 15.54 -24.52 8.66
C LEU A 147 15.87 -25.41 7.45
N ASN A 148 15.17 -26.53 7.32
CA ASN A 148 15.40 -27.55 6.29
C ASN A 148 14.58 -27.33 5.00
N GLY A 149 13.66 -26.38 4.97
CA GLY A 149 12.78 -26.10 3.82
C GLY A 149 12.55 -24.62 3.63
#